data_AF-A0A699XTF3-F1
#
_entry.id   AF-A0A699XTF3-F1
#
_cell.length_a   1.000
_cell.length_b   1.000
_cell.length_c   1.000
_cell.angle_alpha   90.00
_cell.angle_beta   90.00
_cell.angle_gamma   90.00
#
_symmetry.space_group_name_H-M   'P 1'
#
loop_
_entity.id
_entity.type
_entity.pdbx_description
1 polymer ?
#
loop_
_entity_poly.entity_id
_entity_poly.type
_entity_poly.pdbx_seq_one_letter_code
_entity_poly.pdbx_strand_id
1 'polypeptide(L)' 'FTVPSPEVANTKAKFIWLIGADEVNEAELPKDAFIVYQGHHGDRGAQLADVVLPGAAYTEKSVTYVNTEGRVQMSRAAV' A
#
# COMPACT_ATOMS: atom_id res chain seq x y z
N PHE A 1 16.20 -1.02 -9.81
CA PHE A 1 16.03 -1.19 -8.35
C PHE A 1 17.20 -2.00 -7.84
N THR A 2 18.04 -1.40 -7.00
CA THR A 2 19.14 -2.11 -6.34
C THR A 2 18.62 -2.72 -5.05
N VAL A 3 19.17 -3.86 -4.64
CA VAL A 3 18.87 -4.42 -3.32
C VAL A 3 19.35 -3.43 -2.24
N PRO A 4 18.55 -3.15 -1.20
CA PRO A 4 19.00 -2.32 -0.08
C PRO A 4 20.16 -2.99 0.66
N SER A 5 21.03 -2.19 1.28
CA SER A 5 22.10 -2.73 2.13
C SER A 5 21.50 -3.46 3.35
N PRO A 6 22.22 -4.41 3.95
CA PRO A 6 21.75 -5.09 5.16
C PRO A 6 21.42 -4.13 6.30
N GLU A 7 22.15 -3.02 6.43
CA GLU A 7 21.89 -1.98 7.43
C GLU A 7 20.54 -1.30 7.21
N VAL A 8 20.25 -0.89 5.97
CA VAL A 8 18.97 -0.27 5.61
C VAL A 8 17.82 -1.25 5.77
N ALA A 9 18.00 -2.52 5.38
CA ALA A 9 16.98 -3.56 5.52
C ALA A 9 16.60 -3.83 6.99
N ASN A 10 17.54 -3.64 7.94
CA ASN A 10 17.30 -3.83 9.37
C ASN A 10 16.85 -2.55 10.09
N THR A 11 16.69 -1.44 9.37
CA THR A 11 16.24 -0.18 9.97
C THR A 11 14.76 -0.28 10.35
N LYS A 12 14.46 -0.02 11.62
CA LYS A 12 13.07 0.03 12.10
C LYS A 12 12.38 1.28 11.56
N ALA A 13 11.38 1.10 10.71
CA ALA A 13 10.62 2.20 10.13
C ALA A 13 9.90 3.03 11.20
N LYS A 14 9.92 4.35 11.05
CA LYS A 14 9.18 5.32 11.89
C LYS A 14 7.93 5.88 11.19
N PHE A 15 7.83 5.64 9.90
CA PHE A 15 6.72 6.06 9.06
C PHE A 15 6.42 4.91 8.10
N ILE A 16 5.15 4.54 8.01
CA ILE A 16 4.69 3.46 7.14
C ILE A 16 3.53 3.99 6.31
N TRP A 17 3.64 3.82 4.99
CA TRP A 17 2.58 4.17 4.06
C TRP A 17 2.03 2.90 3.41
N LEU A 18 0.84 2.50 3.85
CA LEU A 18 0.10 1.37 3.30
C LEU A 18 -0.72 1.85 2.09
N ILE A 19 -0.35 1.43 0.88
CA ILE A 19 -1.08 1.75 -0.35
C ILE A 19 -2.02 0.60 -0.69
N GLY A 20 -3.26 0.67 -0.19
CA GLY A 20 -4.29 -0.37 -0.35
C GLY A 20 -3.86 -1.74 0.16
N ALA A 21 -2.95 -1.78 1.14
CA ALA A 21 -2.41 -3.01 1.70
C ALA A 21 -3.23 -3.41 2.94
N ASP A 22 -4.01 -4.49 2.82
CA ASP A 22 -4.93 -4.97 3.84
C ASP A 22 -4.45 -6.28 4.51
N GLU A 23 -3.57 -7.02 3.83
CA GLU A 23 -2.95 -8.27 4.29
C GLU A 23 -1.76 -8.04 5.25
N VAL A 24 -1.82 -6.97 6.06
CA VAL A 24 -0.78 -6.63 7.04
C VAL A 24 -1.24 -6.98 8.45
N ASN A 25 -0.38 -7.62 9.24
CA ASN A 25 -0.65 -7.90 10.65
C ASN A 25 -0.01 -6.85 11.55
N GLU A 26 -0.65 -6.54 12.69
CA GLU A 26 -0.11 -5.60 13.69
C GLU A 26 1.30 -5.98 14.17
N ALA A 27 1.59 -7.28 14.27
CA ALA A 27 2.91 -7.78 14.69
C ALA A 27 4.05 -7.43 13.71
N GLU A 28 3.74 -7.12 12.46
CA GLU A 28 4.71 -6.73 11.43
C GLU A 28 5.00 -5.23 11.46
N LEU A 29 4.17 -4.46 12.19
CA LEU A 29 4.26 -3.01 12.25
C LEU A 29 5.01 -2.58 13.53
N PRO A 30 6.04 -1.74 13.40
CA PRO A 30 6.62 -1.00 14.51
C PRO A 30 5.55 -0.24 15.31
N LYS A 31 5.42 -0.52 16.61
CA LYS A 31 4.45 0.12 17.51
C LYS A 31 4.56 1.64 17.62
N ASP A 32 5.72 2.18 17.24
CA ASP A 32 6.09 3.60 17.28
C ASP A 32 6.21 4.21 15.88
N ALA A 33 5.73 3.53 14.83
CA ALA A 33 5.61 4.12 13.51
C ALA A 33 4.32 4.93 13.40
N PHE A 34 4.39 6.04 12.66
CA PHE A 34 3.23 6.75 12.18
C PHE A 34 2.74 6.10 10.88
N ILE A 35 1.50 5.64 10.86
CA ILE A 35 0.94 4.78 9.83
C ILE A 35 -0.12 5.53 9.04
N VAL A 36 0.14 5.69 7.74
CA VAL A 36 -0.81 6.25 6.78
C VAL A 36 -1.36 5.13 5.92
N TYR A 37 -2.67 4.95 5.91
CA TYR A 37 -3.35 4.07 4.97
C TYR A 37 -3.99 4.87 3.85
N GLN A 38 -3.69 4.51 2.61
CA GLN A 38 -4.34 5.05 1.43
C GLN A 38 -5.02 3.94 0.64
N GLY A 39 -6.34 3.84 0.71
CA GLY A 39 -7.11 2.76 0.10
C GLY A 39 -8.59 3.10 -0.06
N HIS A 40 -9.41 2.11 -0.41
CA HIS A 40 -10.80 2.33 -0.82
C HIS A 40 -11.85 1.44 -0.13
N HIS A 41 -11.46 0.39 0.60
CA HIS A 41 -12.42 -0.49 1.31
C HIS A 41 -12.44 -0.31 2.83
N GLY A 42 -11.37 0.23 3.43
CA GLY A 42 -11.33 0.45 4.88
C GLY A 42 -11.25 -0.83 5.70
N ASP A 43 -10.52 -1.85 5.21
CA ASP A 43 -10.32 -3.12 5.91
C ASP A 43 -9.19 -2.99 6.96
N ARG A 44 -8.58 -4.11 7.36
CA ARG A 44 -7.57 -4.20 8.42
C ARG A 44 -6.45 -3.15 8.32
N GLY A 45 -5.96 -2.85 7.12
CA GLY A 45 -4.92 -1.83 6.93
C GLY A 45 -5.36 -0.43 7.39
N ALA A 46 -6.63 -0.09 7.20
CA ALA A 46 -7.20 1.18 7.65
C ALA A 46 -7.46 1.20 9.16
N GLN A 47 -7.81 0.05 9.76
CA GLN A 47 -8.03 -0.05 11.21
C GLN A 47 -6.74 0.17 12.02
N LEU A 48 -5.59 -0.17 11.43
CA LEU A 48 -4.27 0.00 12.04
C LEU A 48 -3.66 1.38 11.83
N ALA A 49 -4.29 2.25 11.03
CA ALA A 49 -3.70 3.52 10.61
C ALA A 49 -3.95 4.66 11.60
N ASP A 50 -2.96 5.54 11.75
CA ASP A 50 -3.13 6.83 12.43
C ASP A 50 -3.91 7.83 11.54
N VAL A 51 -3.73 7.73 10.22
CA VAL A 51 -4.42 8.56 9.22
C VAL A 51 -4.90 7.70 8.05
N VAL A 52 -6.16 7.90 7.67
CA VAL A 52 -6.78 7.28 6.48
C VAL A 52 -6.95 8.33 5.39
N LEU A 53 -6.36 8.07 4.22
CA LEU A 53 -6.50 8.85 3.00
C LEU A 53 -7.36 8.07 1.99
N PRO A 54 -8.58 8.51 1.67
CA PRO A 54 -9.43 7.78 0.73
C PRO A 54 -8.83 7.83 -0.69
N GLY A 55 -8.74 6.67 -1.33
CA GLY A 55 -8.33 6.50 -2.73
C GLY A 55 -9.46 5.93 -3.59
N ALA A 56 -9.24 5.89 -4.90
CA ALA A 56 -10.20 5.33 -5.87
C ALA A 56 -10.00 3.83 -6.11
N ALA A 57 -11.09 3.10 -6.28
CA ALA A 57 -11.10 1.70 -6.71
C ALA A 57 -10.58 1.55 -8.16
N TYR A 58 -10.28 0.32 -8.57
CA TYR A 58 -9.71 0.06 -9.91
C TYR A 58 -10.65 0.44 -11.07
N THR A 59 -11.96 0.47 -10.85
CA THR A 59 -12.99 0.87 -11.83
C THR A 59 -13.16 2.38 -11.96
N GLU A 60 -12.65 3.16 -11.00
CA GLU A 60 -12.85 4.61 -10.89
C GLU A 60 -11.66 5.40 -11.43
N LYS A 61 -10.64 4.71 -11.97
CA LYS A 61 -9.37 5.31 -12.41
C LYS A 61 -8.85 4.68 -13.69
N SER A 62 -8.22 5.50 -14.52
CA SER A 62 -7.52 5.07 -15.74
C SER A 62 -6.03 4.92 -15.42
N VAL A 63 -5.59 3.67 -15.17
CA VAL A 63 -4.25 3.36 -14.67
C VAL A 63 -3.68 2.14 -15.39
N THR A 64 -2.36 2.05 -15.43
CA THR A 64 -1.60 0.93 -15.99
C THR A 64 -1.46 -0.23 -15.00
N TYR A 65 -1.78 -1.44 -15.45
CA TYR A 65 -1.55 -2.69 -14.72
C TYR A 65 -0.68 -3.63 -15.55
N VAL A 66 0.08 -4.50 -14.88
CA VAL A 66 0.88 -5.56 -15.52
C VAL A 66 0.46 -6.89 -14.94
N ASN A 67 0.13 -7.86 -15.80
CA ASN A 67 -0.23 -9.21 -15.36
C ASN A 67 1.01 -10.13 -15.23
N THR A 68 0.81 -11.39 -14.83
CA THR A 68 1.89 -12.34 -14.54
C THR A 68 2.70 -12.78 -15.77
N GLU A 69 2.14 -12.69 -16.99
CA GLU A 69 2.88 -12.91 -18.25
C GLU A 69 3.67 -11.67 -18.70
N GLY A 70 3.62 -10.57 -17.95
CA GLY A 70 4.32 -9.31 -18.26
C GLY A 70 3.57 -8.41 -19.24
N ARG A 71 2.30 -8.68 -19.55
CA ARG A 71 1.48 -7.85 -20.44
C ARG A 71 1.02 -6.60 -19.70
N VAL A 72 1.33 -5.44 -20.28
CA VAL A 72 0.82 -4.14 -19.86
C VAL A 72 -0.61 -3.96 -20.36
N GLN A 73 -1.52 -3.54 -19.47
CA GLN A 73 -2.93 -3.27 -19.76
C GLN A 73 -3.34 -1.95 -19.10
N MET A 74 -4.24 -1.21 -19.73
CA MET A 74 -4.78 0.04 -19.19
C MET A 74 -6.22 -0.18 -18.75
N SER A 75 -6.56 0.20 -17.52
CA SER A 75 -7.96 0.36 -17.11
C SER A 75 -8.53 1.66 -17.69
N ARG A 76 -9.86 1.78 -17.65
CA ARG A 76 -10.60 3.00 -17.95
C ARG A 76 -11.55 3.28 -16.80
N ALA A 77 -11.65 4.54 -16.40
CA ALA A 77 -12.68 4.97 -15.45
C ALA A 77 -14.08 4.67 -16.02
N ALA A 78 -14.85 3.87 -15.27
CA ALA A 78 -16.19 3.43 -15.63
C ALA A 78 -17.28 4.28 -14.95
N VAL A 79 -17.00 4.81 -13.75
CA VAL A 79 -17.82 5.74 -12.98
C VAL A 79 -16.96 6.87 -12.44
#